data_AF-A0A1S2GTS3-F1
#
_entry.id   AF-A0A1S2GTS3-F1
#
_cell.length_a   1.000
_cell.length_b   1.000
_cell.length_c   1.000
_cell.angle_alpha   90.00
_cell.angle_beta   90.00
_cell.angle_gamma   90.00
#
_symmetry.space_group_name_H-M   'P 1'
#
loop_
_entity.id
_entity.type
_entity.pdbx_description
1 polymer ?
#
loop_
_entity_poly.entity_id
_entity_poly.type
_entity_poly.pdbx_seq_one_letter_code
_entity_poly.pdbx_strand_id
1 'polypeptide(L)'
;MTSSTPLRSAIIGAAGALALVLSLSACSASDVGDAKALVADVSATPKSTASAAAAAKAAADEAKKVAADKAAADAAAAKAAADAAAQKAAEEAAAQQAAAAQAAADAKAAADAAAAQAAADAQAAAAAQAQAAAAPATATSFANCDAARAAGAAPVRVGDPGYSRKLDRDGDGVGCED
;
A
#
# COMPACT_ATOMS: atom_id res chain seq x y z
N MET A 1 -9.14 4.13 -26.52
CA MET A 1 -8.51 2.90 -27.06
C MET A 1 -7.34 2.54 -26.13
N THR A 2 -7.47 2.24 -24.85
CA THR A 2 -8.30 1.23 -24.13
C THR A 2 -8.20 -0.18 -24.73
N SER A 3 -7.13 -0.90 -24.35
CA SER A 3 -7.08 -2.37 -24.28
C SER A 3 -6.20 -2.71 -23.06
N SER A 4 -6.75 -2.95 -21.87
CA SER A 4 -7.54 -4.11 -21.41
C SER A 4 -6.70 -5.39 -21.31
N THR A 5 -6.09 -5.55 -20.14
CA THR A 5 -5.77 -6.85 -19.54
C THR A 5 -7.06 -7.62 -19.23
N PRO A 6 -7.04 -8.95 -19.27
CA PRO A 6 -7.76 -9.68 -18.23
C PRO A 6 -6.89 -10.75 -17.56
N LEU A 7 -6.38 -10.42 -16.37
CA LEU A 7 -6.13 -11.41 -15.32
C LEU A 7 -7.48 -11.74 -14.67
N ARG A 8 -8.07 -12.92 -14.93
CA ARG A 8 -8.98 -13.58 -13.97
C ARG A 8 -9.03 -15.10 -14.19
N SER A 9 -8.94 -15.79 -13.05
CA SER A 9 -9.51 -17.11 -12.72
C SER A 9 -8.71 -18.37 -13.07
N ALA A 10 -8.12 -18.97 -12.04
CA ALA A 10 -8.45 -20.35 -11.65
C ALA A 10 -7.91 -20.63 -10.23
N ILE A 11 -8.73 -20.32 -9.22
CA ILE A 11 -8.65 -20.97 -7.91
C ILE A 11 -9.46 -22.26 -8.04
N ILE A 12 -8.79 -23.40 -8.14
CA ILE A 12 -9.39 -24.72 -7.98
C ILE A 12 -8.45 -25.55 -7.11
N GLY A 13 -8.95 -25.94 -5.94
CA GLY A 13 -8.27 -26.83 -5.02
C GLY A 13 -8.20 -28.26 -5.54
N ALA A 14 -7.08 -28.91 -5.25
CA ALA A 14 -6.92 -30.35 -5.10
C ALA A 14 -5.87 -30.51 -3.99
N ALA A 15 -6.18 -30.89 -2.75
CA ALA A 15 -6.73 -32.18 -2.32
C ALA A 15 -6.02 -33.35 -3.00
N GLY A 16 -5.01 -33.89 -2.31
CA GLY A 16 -4.56 -35.27 -2.48
C GLY A 16 -3.39 -35.48 -3.44
N ALA A 17 -2.17 -35.39 -2.92
CA ALA A 17 -1.05 -36.26 -3.31
C ALA A 17 0.17 -35.96 -2.42
N LEU A 18 0.10 -36.35 -1.14
CA LEU A 18 1.32 -36.58 -0.36
C LEU A 18 1.20 -37.91 0.38
N ALA A 19 1.04 -38.96 -0.41
CA ALA A 19 1.23 -40.34 -0.01
C ALA A 19 2.51 -40.86 -0.67
N LEU A 20 3.68 -40.37 -0.24
CA LEU A 20 4.96 -41.06 -0.43
C LEU A 20 6.04 -40.33 0.38
N VAL A 21 6.25 -40.72 1.64
CA VAL A 21 7.54 -41.06 2.28
C VAL A 21 7.19 -41.41 3.73
N LEU A 22 6.49 -42.55 3.89
CA LEU A 22 6.61 -43.33 5.12
C LEU A 22 7.60 -44.46 4.80
N SER A 23 8.84 -44.09 4.48
CA SER A 23 9.95 -45.04 4.43
C SER A 23 10.28 -45.43 5.87
N LEU A 24 9.48 -46.38 6.37
CA LEU A 24 9.95 -47.62 6.95
C LEU A 24 11.26 -47.50 7.77
N SER A 25 11.26 -46.63 8.79
CA SER A 25 12.23 -46.71 9.88
C SER A 25 11.70 -47.66 10.95
N ALA A 26 11.50 -48.91 10.53
CA ALA A 26 11.34 -50.07 11.38
C ALA A 26 12.54 -50.98 11.11
N CYS A 27 13.70 -50.58 11.63
CA CYS A 27 14.76 -51.53 11.92
C CYS A 27 14.56 -51.97 13.37
N SER A 28 13.55 -52.82 13.57
CA SER A 28 13.45 -53.74 14.70
C SER A 28 14.76 -54.54 14.72
N ALA A 29 15.53 -54.65 15.81
CA ALA A 29 15.15 -55.26 17.07
C ALA A 29 14.33 -56.55 16.86
N SER A 30 14.86 -57.51 16.11
CA SER A 30 14.37 -58.91 16.08
C SER A 30 15.45 -59.85 15.52
N ASP A 31 16.37 -60.27 16.38
CA ASP A 31 17.07 -61.55 16.28
C ASP A 31 17.39 -62.02 17.71
N VAL A 32 16.33 -62.44 18.43
CA VAL A 32 16.44 -63.30 19.61
C VAL A 32 15.70 -64.58 19.27
N GLY A 33 16.38 -65.45 18.55
CA GLY A 33 15.75 -66.65 18.01
C GLY A 33 16.72 -67.62 17.36
N ASP A 34 17.88 -67.88 17.96
CA ASP A 34 18.56 -69.18 17.87
C ASP A 34 19.76 -69.22 18.83
N ALA A 35 19.47 -69.48 20.12
CA ALA A 35 20.48 -69.80 21.13
C ALA A 35 20.00 -70.98 22.00
N LYS A 36 19.57 -72.07 21.35
CA LYS A 36 19.25 -73.35 22.02
C LYS A 36 20.26 -74.46 21.71
N ALA A 37 21.37 -74.15 21.05
CA ALA A 37 22.50 -75.06 20.93
C ALA A 37 23.78 -74.31 21.28
N LEU A 38 24.23 -74.46 22.53
CA LEU A 38 25.58 -74.29 23.10
C LEU A 38 25.43 -74.07 24.63
N VAL A 39 24.78 -75.03 25.29
CA VAL A 39 24.94 -75.24 26.75
C VAL A 39 25.88 -76.42 26.95
N ALA A 40 27.13 -76.23 26.55
CA ALA A 40 28.23 -77.07 26.99
C ALA A 40 29.49 -76.19 27.03
N ASP A 41 30.00 -76.05 28.25
CA ASP A 41 31.25 -75.40 28.61
C ASP A 41 31.28 -73.86 28.63
N VAL A 42 30.94 -73.28 29.79
CA VAL A 42 31.72 -72.14 30.29
C VAL A 42 31.84 -72.23 31.81
N SER A 43 32.86 -72.96 32.22
CA SER A 43 33.43 -72.78 33.55
C SER A 43 33.93 -71.34 33.68
N ALA A 44 33.52 -70.69 34.76
CA ALA A 44 33.76 -69.29 35.06
C ALA A 44 35.24 -68.88 34.92
N THR A 45 35.49 -67.86 34.10
CA THR A 45 36.59 -66.91 34.33
C THR A 45 36.00 -65.50 34.44
N PRO A 46 36.33 -64.70 35.47
CA PRO A 46 35.77 -63.36 35.72
C PRO A 46 36.16 -62.28 34.68
N LYS A 47 36.79 -62.68 33.56
CA LYS A 47 37.32 -61.78 32.52
C LYS A 47 36.34 -61.50 31.38
N SER A 48 35.35 -62.37 31.14
CA SER A 48 34.41 -62.24 30.01
C SER A 48 33.21 -61.32 30.30
N THR A 49 32.73 -61.27 31.54
CA THR A 49 31.65 -60.35 31.97
C THR A 49 32.09 -58.88 31.99
N ALA A 50 33.36 -58.60 32.27
CA ALA A 50 33.94 -57.25 32.17
C ALA A 50 34.00 -56.74 30.72
N SER A 51 34.23 -57.63 29.74
CA SER A 51 34.26 -57.30 28.31
C SER A 51 32.87 -57.01 27.75
N ALA A 52 31.84 -57.76 28.18
CA ALA A 52 30.45 -57.53 27.77
C ALA A 52 29.87 -56.24 28.38
N ALA A 53 30.19 -55.93 29.63
CA ALA A 53 29.82 -54.67 30.26
C ALA A 53 30.50 -53.44 29.61
N ALA A 54 31.76 -53.59 29.16
CA ALA A 54 32.47 -52.55 28.42
C ALA A 54 31.85 -52.30 27.03
N ALA A 55 31.45 -53.35 26.31
CA ALA A 55 30.77 -53.24 25.02
C ALA A 55 29.37 -52.59 25.14
N ALA A 56 28.61 -52.95 26.19
CA ALA A 56 27.31 -52.33 26.46
C ALA A 56 27.43 -50.83 26.81
N LYS A 57 28.46 -50.46 27.58
CA LYS A 57 28.74 -49.05 27.89
C LYS A 57 29.15 -48.24 26.65
N ALA A 58 29.98 -48.80 25.78
CA ALA A 58 30.37 -48.16 24.52
C ALA A 58 29.17 -47.95 23.58
N ALA A 59 28.27 -48.92 23.48
CA ALA A 59 27.03 -48.79 22.71
C ALA A 59 26.08 -47.72 23.27
N ALA A 60 25.98 -47.60 24.60
CA ALA A 60 25.19 -46.56 25.25
C ALA A 60 25.79 -45.16 25.06
N ASP A 61 27.12 -45.02 25.13
CA ASP A 61 27.83 -43.75 24.91
C ASP A 61 27.69 -43.29 23.43
N GLU A 62 27.77 -44.20 22.46
CA GLU A 62 27.54 -43.91 21.04
C GLU A 62 26.09 -43.53 20.75
N ALA A 63 25.12 -44.26 21.31
CA ALA A 63 23.70 -43.92 21.17
C ALA A 63 23.39 -42.53 21.76
N LYS A 64 24.03 -42.16 22.87
CA LYS A 64 23.89 -40.84 23.50
C LYS A 64 24.53 -39.74 22.65
N LYS A 65 25.66 -40.02 22.00
CA LYS A 65 26.31 -39.10 21.05
C LYS A 65 25.44 -38.88 19.80
N VAL A 66 24.90 -39.94 19.21
CA VAL A 66 23.99 -39.85 18.05
C VAL A 66 22.72 -39.07 18.40
N ALA A 67 22.16 -39.29 19.59
CA ALA A 67 20.99 -38.53 20.06
C ALA A 67 21.31 -37.03 20.27
N ALA A 68 22.50 -36.70 20.79
CA ALA A 68 22.94 -35.32 20.95
C ALA A 68 23.20 -34.62 19.60
N ASP A 69 23.86 -35.31 18.66
CA ASP A 69 24.12 -34.81 17.32
C ASP A 69 22.81 -34.58 16.55
N LYS A 70 21.82 -35.47 16.69
CA LYS A 70 20.48 -35.29 16.11
C LYS A 70 19.74 -34.11 16.73
N ALA A 71 19.78 -33.96 18.06
CA ALA A 71 19.13 -32.83 18.74
C ALA A 71 19.77 -31.48 18.33
N ALA A 72 21.09 -31.44 18.16
CA ALA A 72 21.79 -30.26 17.66
C ALA A 72 21.40 -29.93 16.21
N ALA A 73 21.28 -30.95 15.34
CA ALA A 73 20.83 -30.78 13.96
C ALA A 73 19.38 -30.28 13.88
N ASP A 74 18.47 -30.83 14.68
CA ASP A 74 17.08 -30.40 14.75
C ASP A 74 16.96 -28.95 15.26
N ALA A 75 17.76 -28.58 16.27
CA ALA A 75 17.81 -27.20 16.78
C ALA A 75 18.38 -26.22 15.75
N ALA A 76 19.42 -26.61 15.00
CA ALA A 76 19.99 -25.79 13.92
C ALA A 76 18.98 -25.61 12.77
N ALA A 77 18.25 -26.67 12.39
CA ALA A 77 17.19 -26.60 11.38
C ALA A 77 16.02 -25.70 11.83
N ALA A 78 15.60 -25.81 13.09
CA ALA A 78 14.57 -24.94 13.66
C ALA A 78 15.00 -23.47 13.67
N LYS A 79 16.26 -23.18 14.04
CA LYS A 79 16.81 -21.81 13.99
C LYS A 79 16.88 -21.28 12.56
N ALA A 80 17.34 -22.09 11.60
CA ALA A 80 17.41 -21.70 10.19
C ALA A 80 16.01 -21.40 9.62
N ALA A 81 15.00 -22.21 9.98
CA ALA A 81 13.62 -21.97 9.58
C ALA A 81 13.06 -20.68 10.19
N ALA A 82 13.35 -20.40 11.46
CA ALA A 82 12.95 -19.16 12.13
C ALA A 82 13.63 -17.92 11.50
N ASP A 83 14.93 -18.01 11.21
CA ASP A 83 15.67 -16.92 10.55
C ASP A 83 15.14 -16.66 9.13
N ALA A 84 14.82 -17.71 8.36
CA ALA A 84 14.22 -17.59 7.03
C ALA A 84 12.80 -16.98 7.08
N ALA A 85 11.98 -17.38 8.06
CA ALA A 85 10.66 -16.79 8.27
C ALA A 85 10.75 -15.31 8.65
N ALA A 86 11.71 -14.93 9.51
CA ALA A 86 11.95 -13.54 9.89
C ALA A 86 12.42 -12.70 8.71
N GLN A 87 13.31 -13.22 7.85
CA GLN A 87 13.76 -12.52 6.64
C GLN A 87 12.59 -12.31 5.66
N LYS A 88 11.77 -13.33 5.42
CA LYS A 88 10.58 -13.22 4.55
C LYS A 88 9.58 -12.20 5.11
N ALA A 89 9.34 -12.19 6.42
CA ALA A 89 8.47 -11.22 7.06
C ALA A 89 9.03 -9.79 6.96
N ALA A 90 10.35 -9.62 7.09
CA ALA A 90 11.00 -8.32 6.94
C ALA A 90 10.92 -7.80 5.49
N GLU A 91 11.08 -8.68 4.49
CA GLU A 91 10.93 -8.32 3.09
C GLU A 91 9.49 -7.92 2.75
N GLU A 92 8.50 -8.66 3.23
CA GLU A 92 7.08 -8.32 3.06
C GLU A 92 6.74 -6.99 3.75
N ALA A 93 7.27 -6.75 4.95
CA ALA A 93 7.09 -5.48 5.65
C ALA A 93 7.74 -4.30 4.90
N ALA A 94 8.95 -4.49 4.35
CA ALA A 94 9.63 -3.49 3.54
C ALA A 94 8.85 -3.18 2.24
N ALA A 95 8.30 -4.20 1.58
CA ALA A 95 7.46 -4.03 0.39
C ALA A 95 6.16 -3.26 0.72
N GLN A 96 5.52 -3.55 1.85
CA GLN A 96 4.34 -2.81 2.31
C GLN A 96 4.66 -1.35 2.63
N GLN A 97 5.79 -1.08 3.29
CA GLN A 97 6.23 0.29 3.57
C GLN A 97 6.54 1.06 2.28
N ALA A 98 7.20 0.43 1.31
CA ALA A 98 7.47 1.03 0.01
C ALA A 98 6.17 1.34 -0.75
N ALA A 99 5.20 0.42 -0.75
CA ALA A 99 3.89 0.64 -1.36
C ALA A 99 3.13 1.80 -0.68
N ALA A 100 3.16 1.87 0.65
CA ALA A 100 2.54 2.96 1.40
C ALA A 100 3.21 4.32 1.11
N ALA A 101 4.54 4.35 1.01
CA ALA A 101 5.28 5.56 0.65
C ALA A 101 4.94 6.03 -0.77
N GLN A 102 4.84 5.12 -1.73
CA GLN A 102 4.42 5.45 -3.09
C GLN A 102 2.99 6.01 -3.11
N ALA A 103 2.05 5.36 -2.42
CA ALA A 103 0.67 5.83 -2.32
C ALA A 103 0.57 7.24 -1.70
N ALA A 104 1.40 7.53 -0.68
CA ALA A 104 1.48 8.87 -0.08
C ALA A 104 2.06 9.91 -1.05
N ALA A 105 3.07 9.55 -1.83
CA ALA A 105 3.65 10.43 -2.86
C ALA A 105 2.63 10.75 -3.97
N ASP A 106 1.90 9.74 -4.45
CA ASP A 106 0.87 9.90 -5.47
C ASP A 106 -0.29 10.77 -4.96
N ALA A 107 -0.72 10.58 -3.71
CA ALA A 107 -1.74 11.40 -3.08
C ALA A 107 -1.30 12.87 -2.96
N LYS A 108 -0.03 13.12 -2.61
CA LYS A 108 0.52 14.47 -2.58
C LYS A 108 0.56 15.10 -3.97
N ALA A 109 1.01 14.36 -4.98
CA ALA A 109 1.04 14.84 -6.36
C ALA A 109 -0.36 15.21 -6.87
N ALA A 110 -1.37 14.40 -6.55
CA ALA A 110 -2.76 14.70 -6.88
C ALA A 110 -3.28 15.96 -6.18
N ALA A 111 -2.94 16.16 -4.90
CA ALA A 111 -3.30 17.36 -4.15
C ALA A 111 -2.64 18.63 -4.73
N ASP A 112 -1.35 18.55 -5.07
CA ASP A 112 -0.61 19.66 -5.69
C ASP A 112 -1.22 20.01 -7.07
N ALA A 113 -1.59 19.01 -7.87
CA ALA A 113 -2.24 19.22 -9.17
C ALA A 113 -3.63 19.87 -9.03
N ALA A 114 -4.43 19.44 -8.04
CA ALA A 114 -5.72 20.05 -7.75
C ALA A 114 -5.58 21.52 -7.30
N ALA A 115 -4.58 21.81 -6.47
CA ALA A 115 -4.28 23.18 -6.05
C ALA A 115 -3.84 24.07 -7.22
N ALA A 116 -3.03 23.54 -8.14
CA ALA A 116 -2.62 24.26 -9.35
C ALA A 116 -3.81 24.58 -10.26
N GLN A 117 -4.74 23.63 -10.45
CA GLN A 117 -5.95 23.86 -11.22
C GLN A 117 -6.84 24.94 -10.58
N ALA A 118 -7.06 24.86 -9.27
CA ALA A 118 -7.85 25.86 -8.55
C ALA A 118 -7.24 27.27 -8.66
N ALA A 119 -5.91 27.39 -8.63
CA ALA A 119 -5.21 28.65 -8.83
C ALA A 119 -5.40 29.19 -10.27
N ALA A 120 -5.32 28.32 -11.27
CA ALA A 120 -5.54 28.70 -12.67
C ALA A 120 -6.98 29.18 -12.91
N ASP A 121 -7.98 28.48 -12.34
CA ASP A 121 -9.39 28.86 -12.43
C ASP A 121 -9.65 30.21 -11.76
N ALA A 122 -9.03 30.46 -10.60
CA ALA A 122 -9.12 31.75 -9.91
C ALA A 122 -8.51 32.90 -10.73
N GLN A 123 -7.36 32.66 -11.38
CA GLN A 123 -6.73 33.64 -12.27
C GLN A 123 -7.61 33.94 -13.50
N ALA A 124 -8.20 32.90 -14.11
CA ALA A 124 -9.12 33.08 -15.24
C ALA A 124 -10.36 33.89 -14.84
N ALA A 125 -10.94 33.61 -13.67
CA ALA A 125 -12.06 34.38 -13.14
C ALA A 125 -11.70 35.85 -12.89
N ALA A 126 -10.53 36.11 -12.28
CA ALA A 126 -10.05 37.48 -12.07
C ALA A 126 -9.81 38.23 -13.39
N ALA A 127 -9.26 37.57 -14.40
CA ALA A 127 -9.07 38.14 -15.73
C ALA A 127 -10.40 38.48 -16.41
N ALA A 128 -11.40 37.60 -16.31
CA ALA A 128 -12.74 37.85 -16.84
C ALA A 128 -13.42 39.05 -16.16
N GLN A 129 -13.27 39.19 -14.84
CA GLN A 129 -13.77 40.34 -14.09
C GLN A 129 -13.09 41.65 -14.52
N ALA A 130 -11.76 41.63 -14.71
CA ALA A 130 -11.02 42.80 -15.19
C ALA A 130 -11.46 43.22 -16.60
N GLN A 131 -11.72 42.25 -17.48
CA GLN A 131 -12.24 42.51 -18.83
C GLN A 131 -13.66 43.11 -18.78
N ALA A 132 -14.53 42.61 -17.90
CA ALA A 132 -15.87 43.16 -17.73
C ALA A 132 -15.85 44.60 -17.19
N ALA A 133 -14.92 44.92 -16.28
CA ALA A 133 -14.74 46.28 -15.76
C ALA A 133 -14.14 47.25 -16.79
N ALA A 134 -13.33 46.74 -17.73
CA ALA A 134 -12.73 47.53 -18.81
C ALA A 134 -13.65 47.72 -20.03
N ALA A 135 -14.82 47.08 -20.06
CA ALA A 135 -15.80 47.29 -21.12
C ALA A 135 -16.21 48.78 -21.14
N PRO A 136 -16.10 49.46 -22.29
CA PRO A 136 -16.45 50.87 -22.36
C PRO A 136 -17.92 51.01 -21.97
N ALA A 137 -18.19 51.85 -20.95
CA ALA A 137 -19.54 52.29 -20.68
C ALA A 137 -20.05 52.90 -21.98
N THR A 138 -21.03 52.24 -22.62
CA THR A 138 -21.66 52.77 -23.82
C THR A 138 -22.17 54.16 -23.46
N ALA A 139 -21.58 55.19 -24.07
CA ALA A 139 -21.94 56.57 -23.83
C ALA A 139 -23.36 56.77 -24.35
N THR A 140 -24.34 56.46 -23.51
CA THR A 140 -25.72 56.85 -23.73
C THR A 140 -25.71 58.37 -23.71
N SER A 141 -26.33 58.99 -24.70
CA SER A 141 -26.46 60.44 -24.78
C SER A 141 -27.90 60.74 -25.11
N PHE A 142 -28.58 61.47 -24.23
CA PHE A 142 -29.98 61.80 -24.44
C PHE A 142 -30.07 63.11 -25.23
N ALA A 143 -30.90 63.12 -26.28
CA ALA A 143 -31.14 64.32 -27.06
C ALA A 143 -31.84 65.42 -26.23
N ASN A 144 -32.68 65.02 -25.27
CA ASN A 144 -33.42 65.89 -24.37
C ASN A 144 -33.90 65.11 -23.13
N CYS A 145 -34.50 65.82 -22.17
CA CYS A 145 -35.01 65.21 -20.94
C CYS A 145 -36.19 64.26 -21.13
N ASP A 146 -36.97 64.40 -22.20
CA ASP A 146 -38.06 63.48 -22.50
C ASP A 146 -37.53 62.12 -22.95
N ALA A 147 -36.46 62.09 -23.74
CA ALA A 147 -35.75 60.87 -24.10
C ALA A 147 -35.11 60.21 -22.87
N ALA A 148 -34.55 60.99 -21.95
CA ALA A 148 -34.00 60.49 -20.69
C ALA A 148 -35.09 59.88 -19.78
N ARG A 149 -36.23 60.54 -19.64
CA ARG A 149 -37.40 60.03 -18.91
C ARG A 149 -38.01 58.79 -19.56
N ALA A 150 -38.16 58.78 -20.88
CA ALA A 150 -38.69 57.63 -21.61
C ALA A 150 -37.79 56.40 -21.49
N ALA A 151 -36.47 56.60 -21.37
CA ALA A 151 -35.50 55.55 -21.08
C ALA A 151 -35.44 55.16 -19.59
N GLY A 152 -36.18 55.84 -18.70
CA GLY A 152 -36.13 55.61 -17.26
C GLY A 152 -34.82 56.05 -16.58
N ALA A 153 -34.06 56.94 -17.23
CA ALA A 153 -32.74 57.38 -16.77
C ALA A 153 -32.76 58.72 -15.99
N ALA A 154 -33.90 59.42 -15.95
CA ALA A 154 -34.03 60.66 -15.21
C ALA A 154 -34.32 60.42 -13.70
N PRO A 155 -33.74 61.20 -12.77
CA PRO A 155 -32.79 62.30 -13.00
C PRO A 155 -31.39 61.78 -13.36
N VAL A 156 -30.74 62.43 -14.33
CA VAL A 156 -29.41 62.05 -14.85
C VAL A 156 -28.35 62.88 -14.14
N ARG A 157 -27.41 62.27 -13.42
CA ARG A 157 -26.43 63.00 -12.57
C ARG A 157 -25.06 63.07 -13.22
N VAL A 158 -24.24 64.03 -12.79
CA VAL A 158 -22.82 64.08 -13.17
C VAL A 158 -22.14 62.74 -12.88
N GLY A 159 -21.57 62.14 -13.93
CA GLY A 159 -20.92 60.82 -13.87
C GLY A 159 -21.80 59.67 -14.36
N ASP A 160 -23.12 59.87 -14.48
CA ASP A 160 -24.01 58.86 -15.06
C ASP A 160 -23.84 58.80 -16.59
N PRO A 161 -23.90 57.59 -17.19
CA PRO A 161 -23.95 57.44 -18.63
C PRO A 161 -25.23 58.08 -19.17
N GLY A 162 -25.11 59.15 -19.95
CA GLY A 162 -26.27 59.97 -20.35
C GLY A 162 -26.11 61.44 -20.03
N TYR A 163 -25.31 61.78 -19.02
CA TYR A 163 -25.22 63.15 -18.54
C TYR A 163 -24.58 64.06 -19.58
N SER A 164 -25.23 65.19 -19.84
CA SER A 164 -24.62 66.29 -20.56
C SER A 164 -25.08 67.62 -19.96
N ARG A 165 -24.22 68.63 -20.01
CA ARG A 165 -24.53 69.99 -19.54
C ARG A 165 -25.71 70.66 -20.27
N LYS A 166 -26.25 70.03 -21.33
CA LYS A 166 -27.45 70.50 -22.04
C LYS A 166 -28.76 70.04 -21.38
N LEU A 167 -28.69 69.00 -20.55
CA LEU A 167 -29.83 68.44 -19.83
C LEU A 167 -30.02 69.11 -18.46
N ASP A 168 -28.92 69.55 -17.87
CA ASP A 168 -28.82 70.32 -16.63
C ASP A 168 -28.88 71.82 -16.95
N ARG A 169 -30.08 72.41 -16.84
CA ARG A 169 -30.33 73.79 -17.30
C ARG A 169 -29.84 74.84 -16.30
N ASP A 170 -29.87 74.55 -15.01
CA ASP A 170 -29.47 75.48 -13.95
C ASP A 170 -28.02 75.26 -13.49
N GLY A 171 -27.47 74.09 -13.75
CA GLY A 171 -26.06 73.81 -13.67
C GLY A 171 -25.62 73.13 -12.39
N ASP A 172 -26.52 72.54 -11.62
CA ASP A 172 -26.27 72.01 -10.28
C ASP A 172 -25.66 70.59 -10.27
N GLY A 173 -25.60 69.96 -11.44
CA GLY A 173 -25.06 68.61 -11.63
C GLY A 173 -26.11 67.49 -11.58
N VAL A 174 -27.39 67.86 -11.52
CA VAL A 174 -28.54 67.00 -11.78
C VAL A 174 -29.19 67.51 -13.06
N GLY A 175 -29.52 66.61 -13.98
CA GLY A 175 -30.24 66.96 -15.21
C GLY A 175 -31.58 66.24 -15.26
N CYS A 176 -32.58 66.90 -15.84
CA CYS A 176 -33.92 66.36 -16.03
C CYS A 176 -34.66 66.03 -14.72
N GLU A 177 -34.38 66.81 -13.68
CA GLU A 177 -35.10 66.87 -12.41
C GLU A 177 -36.57 67.30 -12.55
N ASP A 178 -36.88 68.07 -13.60
CA ASP A 178 -38.21 68.62 -13.91
C ASP A 178 -38.83 68.06 -15.20
#